data_AF-A0AA39Q408-F1
#
_entry.id   AF-A0AA39Q408-F1
#
_cell.length_a   1.000
_cell.length_b   1.000
_cell.length_c   1.000
_cell.angle_alpha   90.00
_cell.angle_beta   90.00
_cell.angle_gamma   90.00
#
_symmetry.space_group_name_H-M   'P 1'
#
loop_
_entity.id
_entity.type
_entity.pdbx_description
1 polymer ?
#
loop_
_entity_poly.entity_id
_entity_poly.type
_entity_poly.pdbx_seq_one_letter_code
_entity_poly.pdbx_strand_id
1 'polypeptide(L)' 'HIPRPLNAYIIFRLEYVTIHKNFLSKTQQTASIKAGAAWHELPKESQDYYRELTKQRKEEHERAYPGYKYQPRRSKHG' A
#
# COMPACT_ATOMS: atom_id res chain seq x y z
N HIS A 1 4.15 16.87 7.36
CA HIS A 1 3.05 16.22 6.63
C HIS A 1 3.01 14.76 7.06
N ILE A 2 1.90 14.30 7.66
CA ILE A 2 1.77 12.92 8.14
C ILE A 2 1.33 12.04 6.95
N PRO A 3 2.08 10.99 6.57
CA PRO A 3 1.73 10.12 5.46
C PRO A 3 0.44 9.34 5.77
N ARG A 4 -0.34 9.02 4.74
CA ARG A 4 -1.56 8.25 4.91
C ARG A 4 -1.23 6.84 5.42
N PRO A 5 -2.10 6.22 6.24
CA PRO A 5 -2.00 4.80 6.49
C PRO A 5 -2.09 4.04 5.16
N LEU A 6 -1.21 3.05 4.99
CA LEU A 6 -1.13 2.25 3.77
C LEU A 6 -2.34 1.32 3.68
N ASN A 7 -2.89 1.12 2.48
CA ASN A 7 -3.91 0.10 2.24
C ASN A 7 -3.27 -1.27 1.99
N ALA A 8 -4.10 -2.32 1.95
CA ALA A 8 -3.65 -3.70 1.83
C ALA A 8 -2.79 -3.94 0.58
N TYR A 9 -3.22 -3.41 -0.56
CA TYR A 9 -2.48 -3.51 -1.82
C TYR A 9 -1.12 -2.79 -1.76
N ILE A 10 -1.05 -1.63 -1.12
CA ILE A 10 0.22 -0.89 -1.01
C ILE A 10 1.20 -1.64 -0.12
N ILE A 11 0.75 -2.24 0.99
CA ILE A 11 1.60 -3.07 1.83
C ILE A 11 2.12 -4.27 1.03
N PHE A 12 1.24 -4.99 0.34
CA PHE A 12 1.63 -6.09 -0.54
C PHE A 12 2.62 -5.66 -1.62
N ARG A 13 2.36 -4.54 -2.31
CA ARG A 13 3.26 -4.04 -3.37
C ARG A 13 4.66 -3.75 -2.84
N LEU A 14 4.78 -3.16 -1.65
CA LEU A 14 6.08 -2.89 -1.02
C LEU A 14 6.84 -4.19 -0.77
N GLU A 15 6.16 -5.20 -0.25
CA GLU A 15 6.73 -6.52 -0.01
C GLU A 15 7.10 -7.23 -1.33
N TYR A 16 6.18 -7.28 -2.29
CA TYR A 16 6.38 -7.86 -3.62
C TYR A 16 7.58 -7.23 -4.35
N VAL A 17 7.71 -5.91 -4.31
CA VAL A 17 8.86 -5.20 -4.90
C VAL A 17 10.15 -5.52 -4.16
N THR A 18 10.11 -5.70 -2.84
CA THR A 18 11.28 -6.02 -2.03
C THR A 18 11.77 -7.44 -2.32
N ILE A 19 10.85 -8.41 -2.40
CA ILE A 19 11.15 -9.82 -2.70
C ILE A 19 11.68 -9.97 -4.13
N HIS A 20 11.05 -9.29 -5.09
CA HIS A 20 11.42 -9.41 -6.50
C HIS A 20 12.32 -8.27 -6.99
N LYS A 21 13.01 -7.56 -6.10
CA LYS A 21 13.86 -6.41 -6.45
C LYS A 21 14.92 -6.71 -7.53
N ASN A 22 15.37 -7.96 -7.60
CA ASN A 22 16.38 -8.42 -8.56
C ASN A 22 15.77 -8.78 -9.93
N PHE A 23 14.46 -9.07 -9.99
CA PHE A 23 13.74 -9.54 -11.17
C PHE A 23 12.76 -8.51 -11.75
N LEU A 24 12.38 -7.52 -10.95
CA LEU A 24 11.53 -6.42 -11.38
C LEU A 24 12.36 -5.37 -12.11
N SER A 25 11.78 -4.85 -13.19
CA SER A 25 12.31 -3.69 -13.89
C SER A 25 12.49 -2.53 -12.92
N LYS A 26 13.51 -1.70 -13.14
CA LYS A 26 13.75 -0.46 -12.38
C LYS A 26 12.60 0.55 -12.51
N THR A 27 11.67 0.33 -13.43
CA THR A 27 10.53 1.21 -13.67
C THR A 27 9.36 0.92 -12.71
N GLN A 28 8.94 1.95 -11.97
CA GLN A 28 7.82 1.86 -11.04
C GLN A 28 6.50 1.45 -11.71
N GLN A 29 6.33 1.78 -12.99
CA GLN A 29 5.15 1.40 -13.78
C GLN A 29 5.06 -0.12 -13.93
N THR A 30 6.12 -0.76 -14.43
CA THR A 30 6.16 -2.21 -14.63
C THR A 30 6.03 -2.96 -13.30
N ALA A 31 6.67 -2.47 -12.24
CA ALA A 31 6.51 -3.03 -10.90
C ALA A 31 5.05 -3.01 -10.42
N SER A 32 4.33 -1.92 -10.71
CA SER A 32 2.92 -1.78 -10.31
C SER A 32 1.99 -2.66 -11.15
N ILE A 33 2.27 -2.85 -12.44
CA ILE A 33 1.52 -3.78 -13.30
C ILE A 33 1.68 -5.22 -12.79
N LYS A 34 2.92 -5.66 -12.54
CA LYS A 34 3.21 -7.01 -12.06
C LYS A 34 2.64 -7.27 -10.66
N ALA A 35 2.82 -6.32 -9.73
CA ALA A 35 2.22 -6.42 -8.40
C ALA A 35 0.69 -6.42 -8.48
N GLY A 36 0.10 -5.63 -9.39
CA GLY A 36 -1.33 -5.63 -9.65
C GLY A 36 -1.82 -7.02 -10.05
N ALA A 37 -1.18 -7.66 -11.03
CA ALA A 37 -1.54 -9.02 -11.45
C ALA A 37 -1.41 -10.03 -10.29
N ALA A 38 -0.26 -10.05 -9.61
CA ALA A 38 -0.01 -10.96 -8.50
C ALA A 38 -1.02 -10.78 -7.35
N TRP A 39 -1.44 -9.55 -7.06
CA TRP A 39 -2.44 -9.28 -6.03
C TRP A 39 -3.80 -9.91 -6.35
N HIS A 40 -4.23 -9.88 -7.62
CA HIS A 40 -5.50 -10.49 -8.03
C HIS A 40 -5.43 -12.02 -8.04
N GLU A 41 -4.24 -12.59 -8.23
CA GLU A 41 -3.99 -14.03 -8.18
C GLU A 41 -3.81 -14.57 -6.75
N LEU A 42 -3.62 -13.70 -5.76
CA LEU A 42 -3.47 -14.12 -4.37
C LEU A 42 -4.73 -14.83 -3.87
N PRO A 43 -4.58 -15.93 -3.10
CA PRO A 43 -5.67 -16.52 -2.35
C PRO A 43 -6.34 -15.50 -1.44
N LYS A 44 -7.63 -15.71 -1.18
CA LYS A 44 -8.43 -14.82 -0.34
C LYS A 44 -7.82 -14.67 1.05
N GLU A 45 -7.30 -15.76 1.61
CA GLU A 45 -6.64 -15.81 2.91
C GLU A 45 -5.42 -14.88 2.96
N SER A 46 -4.62 -14.85 1.89
CA SER A 46 -3.47 -13.94 1.79
C SER A 46 -3.93 -12.49 1.66
N GLN A 47 -4.96 -12.21 0.87
CA GLN A 47 -5.52 -10.85 0.79
C GLN A 47 -6.09 -10.39 2.14
N ASP A 48 -6.74 -11.29 2.87
CA ASP A 48 -7.31 -11.03 4.19
C ASP A 48 -6.23 -10.77 5.24
N TYR A 49 -5.07 -11.46 5.17
CA TYR A 49 -3.89 -11.13 5.98
C TYR A 49 -3.44 -9.66 5.78
N TYR A 50 -3.33 -9.19 4.53
CA TYR A 50 -2.97 -7.79 4.26
C TYR A 50 -4.04 -6.78 4.67
N ARG A 51 -5.33 -7.18 4.64
CA ARG A 51 -6.44 -6.36 5.15
C ARG A 51 -6.37 -6.21 6.66
N GLU A 52 -6.08 -7.28 7.39
CA GLU A 52 -5.89 -7.20 8.85
C GLU A 52 -4.67 -6.34 9.20
N LEU A 53 -3.56 -6.49 8.47
CA LEU A 53 -2.38 -5.65 8.66
C LEU A 53 -2.67 -4.16 8.39
N THR A 54 -3.53 -3.88 7.40
CA THR A 54 -4.01 -2.51 7.14
C THR A 54 -4.82 -1.96 8.31
N LYS A 55 -5.68 -2.78 8.91
CA LYS A 55 -6.50 -2.41 10.07
C LYS A 55 -5.60 -2.07 11.26
N GLN A 56 -4.63 -2.94 11.58
CA GLN A 56 -3.66 -2.69 12.64
C GLN A 56 -2.87 -1.40 12.41
N ARG A 57 -2.38 -1.16 11.19
CA ARG A 57 -1.64 0.06 10.85
C ARG A 57 -2.51 1.31 10.92
N LYS A 58 -3.80 1.21 10.59
CA LYS A 58 -4.75 2.31 10.75
C LYS A 58 -4.95 2.63 12.23
N GLU A 59 -5.15 1.63 13.08
CA GLU A 59 -5.31 1.79 14.52
C GLU A 59 -4.05 2.35 15.19
N GLU A 60 -2.86 1.87 14.82
CA GLU A 60 -1.59 2.44 15.25
C GLU A 60 -1.44 3.90 14.82
N HIS A 61 -1.81 4.22 13.58
CA HIS A 61 -1.75 5.58 13.05
C HIS A 61 -2.71 6.53 13.80
N GLU A 62 -3.93 6.08 14.07
CA GLU A 62 -4.93 6.84 14.83
C GLU A 62 -4.49 7.08 16.27
N ARG A 63 -3.84 6.08 16.90
CA ARG A 63 -3.24 6.21 18.24
C ARG A 63 -2.03 7.15 18.26
N ALA A 64 -1.15 7.05 17.27
CA ALA A 64 0.06 7.86 17.17
C ALA A 64 -0.24 9.32 16.77
N TYR A 65 -1.30 9.54 16.00
CA TYR A 65 -1.71 10.84 15.49
C TYR A 65 -3.19 11.12 15.81
N PRO A 66 -3.54 11.32 17.10
CA PRO A 66 -4.89 11.68 17.48
C PRO A 66 -5.29 12.99 16.80
N GLY A 67 -6.44 13.01 16.13
CA GLY A 67 -6.90 14.16 15.34
C GLY A 67 -6.36 14.23 13.91
N TYR A 68 -5.63 13.21 13.43
CA TYR A 68 -5.28 13.11 12.01
C TYR A 68 -6.54 13.12 11.13
N LYS A 69 -6.62 14.09 10.22
CA LYS A 69 -7.64 14.15 9.17
C LYS A 69 -6.95 14.26 7.82
N TYR A 70 -7.25 13.32 6.93
CA TYR A 70 -6.75 13.38 5.56
C TYR A 70 -7.31 14.63 4.86
N GLN A 71 -6.42 15.56 4.53
CA GLN A 71 -6.74 16.76 3.75
C GLN A 71 -5.92 16.70 2.46
N PRO A 72 -6.47 16.11 1.38
CA PRO A 72 -5.79 16.16 0.09
C PRO A 72 -5.60 17.62 -0.31
N ARG A 73 -4.34 18.03 -0.54
CA ARG A 73 -4.09 19.26 -1.28
C ARG A 73 -4.73 19.07 -2.65
N ARG A 74 -5.79 19.82 -2.95
CA ARG A 74 -6.30 19.95 -4.31
C ARG A 74 -5.16 20.53 -5.13
N SER A 75 -4.50 19.70 -5.94
CA SER A 75 -3.62 20.22 -6.97
C SER A 75 -4.51 20.98 -7.93
N LYS A 76 -4.25 22.29 -8.08
CA LYS A 76 -4.79 23.06 -9.18
C LYS A 76 -4.16 22.49 -10.45
N HIS A 77 -4.81 21.51 -11.06
CA HIS A 77 -4.59 21.23 -12.47
C HIS A 77 -5.25 22.40 -13.20
N GLY A 78 -4.42 23.34 -13.64
CA GLY A 78 -4.73 24.26 -14.72
C GLY A 78 -4.22 23.67 -16.02
#